data_AF-A0AAW1S502-F1
#
_entry.id   AF-A0AAW1S502-F1
#
_cell.length_a   1.000
_cell.length_b   1.000
_cell.length_c   1.000
_cell.angle_alpha   90.00
_cell.angle_beta   90.00
_cell.angle_gamma   90.00
#
_symmetry.space_group_name_H-M   'P 1'
#
loop_
_entity.id
_entity.type
_entity.pdbx_description
1 polymer ?
#
loop_
_entity_poly.entity_id
_entity_poly.type
_entity_poly.pdbx_seq_one_letter_code
_entity_poly.pdbx_strand_id
1 'polypeptide(L)'
;MSWPSPDALQGEELRLSIDTWTEQLKYFVENVVGMPCFVAGNSLGGLLAASFATACPELCRGVCYLNATPFWSVMPRLGTPSARALRSVLRWDGALPAPEPLKRAVGRAWAAFAQEDNVRATLEQVYSHKAAADDDLVNSIMEAARHPLALDAIASIILSPRSARPFGQLAAAAAAACPACLIYGKEDPWVVPLWGQRLRRLLPADTAYYEVSPAGHCPHHEAPEAVYACLADWMAAQEASRKPYLAVGEQLTVDTQDGRRIVVTHVAGEPRTLLERAETALYKLRRRLGRQPDVAAEGS
;
A
#
# COMPACT_ATOMS: atom_id res chain seq x y z
N MET A 1 14.64 5.11 -10.66
CA MET A 1 14.20 5.77 -9.42
C MET A 1 14.78 7.18 -9.36
N SER A 2 14.00 8.15 -8.90
CA SER A 2 14.46 9.52 -8.60
C SER A 2 15.26 9.52 -7.29
N TRP A 3 16.51 9.05 -7.35
CA TRP A 3 17.43 9.13 -6.21
C TRP A 3 17.72 10.61 -5.89
N PRO A 4 17.73 11.01 -4.62
CA PRO A 4 18.17 12.36 -4.27
C PRO A 4 19.61 12.54 -4.74
N SER A 5 19.89 13.70 -5.38
CA SER A 5 21.27 14.00 -5.78
C SER A 5 22.14 14.11 -4.52
N PRO A 6 23.43 13.75 -4.60
CA PRO A 6 24.35 13.93 -3.48
C PRO A 6 24.38 15.37 -2.94
N ASP A 7 24.13 16.35 -3.82
CA ASP A 7 24.08 17.77 -3.48
C ASP A 7 22.79 18.16 -2.74
N ALA A 8 21.64 17.52 -3.08
CA ALA A 8 20.37 17.72 -2.37
C ALA A 8 20.43 17.22 -0.92
N LEU A 9 21.36 16.31 -0.60
CA LEU A 9 21.61 15.80 0.74
C LEU A 9 22.47 16.73 1.61
N GLN A 10 22.99 17.84 1.06
CA GLN A 10 23.90 18.75 1.78
C GLN A 10 23.22 20.01 2.37
N GLY A 11 21.95 20.28 2.03
CA GLY A 11 21.27 21.54 2.38
C GLY A 11 19.96 21.43 3.16
N GLU A 12 19.21 20.33 3.00
CA GLU A 12 17.92 20.12 3.67
C GLU A 12 17.87 18.71 4.29
N GLU A 13 17.29 18.58 5.50
CA GLU A 13 17.09 17.29 6.15
C GLU A 13 15.96 16.49 5.47
N LEU A 14 16.27 15.88 4.32
CA LEU A 14 15.33 15.04 3.58
C LEU A 14 14.98 13.77 4.35
N ARG A 15 13.68 13.47 4.48
CA ARG A 15 13.15 12.24 5.09
C ARG A 15 12.28 11.52 4.09
N LEU A 16 12.48 10.23 3.86
CA LEU A 16 11.59 9.44 2.99
C LEU A 16 10.35 8.99 3.77
N SER A 17 9.51 9.96 4.14
CA SER A 17 8.28 9.79 4.91
C SER A 17 7.03 9.79 4.01
N ILE A 18 5.86 9.42 4.57
CA ILE A 18 4.57 9.58 3.86
C ILE A 18 4.36 11.03 3.45
N ASP A 19 4.65 11.98 4.33
CA ASP A 19 4.37 13.39 4.09
C ASP A 19 5.22 13.89 2.91
N THR A 20 6.51 13.58 2.92
CA THR A 20 7.43 13.90 1.82
C THR A 20 7.02 13.24 0.50
N TRP A 21 6.64 11.97 0.50
CA TRP A 21 6.14 11.32 -0.71
C TRP A 21 4.79 11.86 -1.16
N THR A 22 3.96 12.35 -0.24
CA THR A 22 2.68 13.00 -0.57
C THR A 22 2.93 14.32 -1.30
N GLU A 23 3.89 15.11 -0.82
CA GLU A 23 4.34 16.34 -1.49
C GLU A 23 4.97 16.06 -2.86
N GLN A 24 5.79 15.01 -2.98
CA GLN A 24 6.36 14.60 -4.26
C GLN A 24 5.29 14.13 -5.25
N LEU A 25 4.31 13.34 -4.78
CA LEU A 25 3.19 12.90 -5.62
C LEU A 25 2.32 14.09 -6.05
N LYS A 26 2.05 15.03 -5.14
CA LYS A 26 1.38 16.29 -5.45
C LYS A 26 2.12 17.05 -6.55
N TYR A 27 3.42 17.28 -6.36
CA TYR A 27 4.26 17.97 -7.34
C TYR A 27 4.21 17.27 -8.70
N PHE A 28 4.30 15.93 -8.72
CA PHE A 28 4.20 15.14 -9.95
C PHE A 28 2.84 15.31 -10.64
N VAL A 29 1.74 15.28 -9.88
CA VAL A 29 0.40 15.47 -10.45
C VAL A 29 0.23 16.89 -11.00
N GLU A 30 0.69 17.92 -10.28
CA GLU A 30 0.59 19.32 -10.73
C GLU A 30 1.45 19.62 -11.96
N ASN A 31 2.69 19.10 -11.99
CA ASN A 31 3.70 19.54 -12.96
C ASN A 31 3.94 18.55 -14.10
N VAL A 32 3.65 17.26 -13.91
CA VAL A 32 3.86 16.22 -14.93
C VAL A 32 2.55 15.72 -15.50
N VAL A 33 1.57 15.37 -14.64
CA VAL A 33 0.24 14.95 -15.11
C VAL A 33 -0.58 16.15 -15.59
N GLY A 34 -0.47 17.29 -14.89
CA GLY A 34 -1.10 18.57 -15.25
C GLY A 34 -2.61 18.64 -15.03
N MET A 35 -3.23 17.61 -14.45
CA MET A 35 -4.67 17.57 -14.20
C MET A 35 -5.05 16.59 -13.08
N PRO A 36 -6.21 16.77 -12.43
CA PRO A 36 -6.71 15.81 -11.46
C PRO A 36 -6.85 14.40 -12.06
N CYS A 37 -6.42 13.39 -11.31
CA CYS A 37 -6.34 12.01 -11.80
C CYS A 37 -6.86 10.98 -10.78
N PHE A 38 -7.14 9.77 -11.26
CA PHE A 38 -7.33 8.61 -10.39
C PHE A 38 -5.96 8.09 -9.93
N VAL A 39 -5.84 7.71 -8.67
CA VAL A 39 -4.57 7.22 -8.09
C VAL A 39 -4.75 5.79 -7.62
N ALA A 40 -3.90 4.89 -8.10
CA ALA A 40 -3.84 3.51 -7.63
C ALA A 40 -2.54 3.28 -6.85
N GLY A 41 -2.65 2.70 -5.66
CA GLY A 41 -1.51 2.47 -4.77
C GLY A 41 -1.43 1.02 -4.32
N ASN A 42 -0.33 0.33 -4.67
CA ASN A 42 -0.08 -1.03 -4.20
C ASN A 42 0.66 -1.06 -2.87
N SER A 43 0.26 -1.95 -1.95
CA SER A 43 0.93 -2.14 -0.67
C SER A 43 1.09 -0.81 0.08
N LEU A 44 2.32 -0.37 0.39
CA LEU A 44 2.62 0.92 1.02
C LEU A 44 2.10 2.11 0.20
N GLY A 45 2.06 1.97 -1.12
CA GLY A 45 1.49 2.94 -2.04
C GLY A 45 0.01 3.21 -1.79
N GLY A 46 -0.73 2.25 -1.21
CA GLY A 46 -2.13 2.48 -0.81
C GLY A 46 -2.27 3.48 0.34
N LEU A 47 -1.34 3.47 1.31
CA LEU A 47 -1.27 4.47 2.36
C LEU A 47 -0.89 5.85 1.80
N LEU A 48 0.05 5.89 0.86
CA LEU A 48 0.42 7.12 0.15
C LEU A 48 -0.77 7.68 -0.65
N ALA A 49 -1.52 6.82 -1.35
CA ALA A 49 -2.71 7.23 -2.10
C ALA A 49 -3.81 7.81 -1.19
N ALA A 50 -4.05 7.20 -0.01
CA ALA A 50 -4.97 7.75 0.99
C ALA A 50 -4.49 9.10 1.55
N SER A 51 -3.19 9.24 1.79
CA SER A 51 -2.58 10.49 2.23
C SER A 51 -2.75 11.60 1.21
N PHE A 52 -2.42 11.32 -0.06
CA PHE A 52 -2.60 12.23 -1.18
C PHE A 52 -4.05 12.67 -1.37
N ALA A 53 -4.99 11.74 -1.42
CA ALA A 53 -6.41 12.07 -1.58
C ALA A 53 -7.01 12.85 -0.40
N THR A 54 -6.45 12.66 0.81
CA THR A 54 -6.86 13.45 1.99
C THR A 54 -6.26 14.86 1.94
N ALA A 55 -5.01 15.00 1.52
CA ALA A 55 -4.28 16.26 1.54
C ALA A 55 -4.59 17.17 0.33
N CYS A 56 -4.86 16.58 -0.83
CA CYS A 56 -5.07 17.26 -2.11
C CYS A 56 -6.34 16.74 -2.80
N PRO A 57 -7.53 16.83 -2.17
CA PRO A 57 -8.76 16.27 -2.71
C PRO A 57 -9.14 16.85 -4.08
N GLU A 58 -8.75 18.09 -4.38
CA GLU A 58 -8.95 18.76 -5.66
C GLU A 58 -8.14 18.14 -6.82
N LEU A 59 -7.06 17.43 -6.51
CA LEU A 59 -6.20 16.76 -7.49
C LEU A 59 -6.52 15.27 -7.62
N CYS A 60 -7.36 14.70 -6.75
CA CYS A 60 -7.67 13.28 -6.73
C CYS A 60 -9.12 13.00 -7.14
N ARG A 61 -9.30 12.43 -8.34
CA ARG A 61 -10.63 12.02 -8.84
C ARG A 61 -11.16 10.74 -8.21
N GLY A 62 -10.28 9.97 -7.57
CA GLY A 62 -10.61 8.75 -6.84
C GLY A 62 -9.38 7.90 -6.55
N VAL A 63 -9.51 6.98 -5.59
CA VAL A 63 -8.41 6.13 -5.12
C VAL A 63 -8.70 4.63 -5.29
N CYS A 64 -7.74 3.89 -5.86
CA CYS A 64 -7.73 2.44 -5.84
C CYS A 64 -6.67 1.90 -4.86
N TYR A 65 -7.11 1.09 -3.90
CA TYR A 65 -6.25 0.37 -2.96
C TYR A 65 -5.94 -1.04 -3.49
N LEU A 66 -4.71 -1.24 -3.95
CA LEU A 66 -4.23 -2.52 -4.50
C LEU A 66 -3.46 -3.29 -3.42
N ASN A 67 -4.02 -4.34 -2.82
CA ASN A 67 -3.37 -5.05 -1.70
C ASN A 67 -2.78 -4.08 -0.65
N ALA A 68 -3.51 -2.98 -0.36
CA ALA A 68 -2.98 -1.88 0.44
C ALA A 68 -2.71 -2.34 1.87
N THR A 69 -1.50 -2.07 2.35
CA THR A 69 -1.08 -2.43 3.70
C THR A 69 -1.39 -1.30 4.68
N PRO A 70 -1.92 -1.60 5.88
CA PRO A 70 -2.07 -0.60 6.93
C PRO A 70 -0.74 -0.30 7.65
N PHE A 71 0.34 -1.01 7.30
CA PHE A 71 1.62 -0.96 8.00
C PHE A 71 2.64 -0.14 7.20
N TRP A 72 3.08 0.99 7.76
CA TRP A 72 4.24 1.72 7.22
C TRP A 72 5.55 0.95 7.42
N SER A 73 5.68 0.25 8.56
CA SER A 73 6.90 -0.43 8.99
C SER A 73 6.58 -1.41 10.13
N VAL A 74 7.46 -2.37 10.40
CA VAL A 74 7.37 -3.30 11.55
C VAL A 74 7.65 -2.63 12.91
N MET A 75 7.99 -1.34 12.93
CA MET A 75 8.33 -0.60 14.16
C MET A 75 7.09 -0.12 14.96
N PRO A 76 7.25 0.44 16.18
CA PRO A 76 6.13 1.00 16.94
C PRO A 76 5.63 2.34 16.36
N ARG A 77 4.35 2.68 16.60
CA ARG A 77 3.74 3.95 16.18
C ARG A 77 4.38 5.15 16.88
N LEU A 78 4.56 6.30 16.21
CA LEU A 78 5.01 7.51 16.91
C LEU A 78 3.96 7.99 17.91
N GLY A 79 4.47 8.56 19.01
CA GLY A 79 3.65 8.93 20.17
C GLY A 79 3.50 7.81 21.21
N THR A 80 3.82 6.56 20.88
CA THR A 80 3.87 5.48 21.87
C THR A 80 5.14 5.58 22.73
N PRO A 81 5.11 5.08 23.99
CA PRO A 81 6.29 5.04 24.84
C PRO A 81 7.47 4.28 24.21
N SER A 82 7.19 3.21 23.46
CA SER A 82 8.22 2.39 22.80
C SER A 82 8.90 3.09 21.62
N ALA A 83 8.15 3.84 20.79
CA ALA A 83 8.74 4.65 19.74
C ALA A 83 9.55 5.83 20.32
N ARG A 84 9.07 6.44 21.41
CA ARG A 84 9.78 7.54 22.09
C ARG A 84 11.08 7.03 22.73
N ALA A 85 11.06 5.87 23.36
CA ALA A 85 12.24 5.22 23.92
C ALA A 85 13.26 4.88 22.82
N LEU A 86 12.83 4.20 21.76
CA LEU A 86 13.71 3.87 20.64
C LEU A 86 14.31 5.11 19.98
N ARG A 87 13.51 6.16 19.73
CA ARG A 87 13.98 7.41 19.11
C ARG A 87 14.89 8.22 20.04
N SER A 88 14.67 8.16 21.36
CA SER A 88 15.57 8.76 22.35
C SER A 88 16.94 8.08 22.41
N VAL A 89 17.00 6.78 22.13
CA VAL A 89 18.23 6.00 22.04
C VAL A 89 18.93 6.20 20.70
N LEU A 90 18.20 6.16 19.58
CA LEU A 90 18.76 6.33 18.24
C LEU A 90 19.17 7.76 17.92
N ARG A 91 18.57 8.77 18.58
CA ARG A 91 18.77 10.22 18.35
C ARG A 91 18.76 10.61 16.86
N TRP A 92 17.98 9.87 16.07
CA TRP A 92 17.83 10.03 14.63
C TRP A 92 16.37 9.85 14.28
N ASP A 93 15.90 10.62 13.30
CA ASP A 93 14.49 10.70 12.94
C ASP A 93 14.21 10.45 11.45
N GLY A 94 15.07 9.66 10.81
CA GLY A 94 14.91 9.26 9.41
C GLY A 94 15.54 10.22 8.41
N ALA A 95 16.17 11.32 8.84
CA ALA A 95 16.86 12.23 7.93
C ALA A 95 18.00 11.54 7.17
N LEU A 96 18.14 11.81 5.87
CA LEU A 96 19.23 11.31 5.05
C LEU A 96 20.49 12.20 5.21
N PRO A 97 21.70 11.62 5.20
CA PRO A 97 22.00 10.18 5.21
C PRO A 97 21.78 9.53 6.59
N ALA A 98 21.59 8.22 6.60
CA ALA A 98 21.43 7.45 7.83
C ALA A 98 22.74 7.40 8.65
N PRO A 99 22.70 7.43 9.99
CA PRO A 99 23.88 7.41 10.83
C PRO A 99 24.76 6.17 10.60
N GLU A 100 26.08 6.37 10.55
CA GLU A 100 27.04 5.28 10.32
C GLU A 100 26.94 4.10 11.31
N PRO A 101 26.67 4.29 12.62
CA PRO A 101 26.45 3.18 13.54
C PRO A 101 25.22 2.33 13.16
N LEU A 102 24.14 2.97 12.69
CA LEU A 102 22.93 2.28 12.26
C LEU A 102 23.21 1.48 10.99
N LYS A 103 23.87 2.09 9.99
CA LYS A 103 24.26 1.41 8.76
C LYS A 103 25.14 0.20 9.02
N ARG A 104 26.08 0.28 9.97
CA ARG A 104 26.89 -0.87 10.41
C ARG A 104 26.05 -1.96 11.08
N ALA A 105 25.03 -1.60 11.86
CA ALA A 105 24.16 -2.56 12.54
C ALA A 105 23.24 -3.33 11.58
N VAL A 106 22.63 -2.64 10.61
CA VAL A 106 21.68 -3.26 9.67
C VAL A 106 22.30 -3.67 8.32
N GLY A 107 23.52 -3.21 8.02
CA GLY A 107 24.14 -3.35 6.71
C GLY A 107 24.38 -4.80 6.29
N ARG A 108 24.66 -5.71 7.23
CA ARG A 108 24.78 -7.16 6.91
C ARG A 108 23.44 -7.77 6.49
N ALA A 109 22.36 -7.44 7.20
CA ALA A 109 21.03 -7.91 6.86
C ALA A 109 20.57 -7.32 5.51
N TRP A 110 20.87 -6.03 5.27
CA TRP A 110 20.61 -5.39 3.98
C TRP A 110 21.40 -6.03 2.84
N ALA A 111 22.71 -6.26 3.02
CA ALA A 111 23.55 -6.89 2.01
C ALA A 111 23.08 -8.31 1.67
N ALA A 112 22.57 -9.06 2.66
CA ALA A 112 21.94 -10.34 2.43
C ALA A 112 20.62 -10.18 1.65
N PHE A 113 19.74 -9.27 2.03
CA PHE A 113 18.50 -8.99 1.29
C PHE A 113 18.79 -8.59 -0.16
N ALA A 114 19.78 -7.73 -0.39
CA ALA A 114 20.22 -7.25 -1.70
C ALA A 114 21.04 -8.29 -2.51
N GLN A 115 20.80 -9.58 -2.28
CA GLN A 115 21.28 -10.68 -3.12
C GLN A 115 20.14 -11.14 -4.03
N GLU A 116 20.50 -11.50 -5.27
CA GLU A 116 19.52 -11.89 -6.29
C GLU A 116 18.67 -13.09 -5.85
N ASP A 117 19.30 -14.13 -5.29
CA ASP A 117 18.61 -15.32 -4.80
C ASP A 117 17.56 -14.99 -3.73
N ASN A 118 17.85 -14.03 -2.84
CA ASN A 118 16.93 -13.63 -1.79
C ASN A 118 15.77 -12.76 -2.32
N VAL A 119 16.04 -11.92 -3.33
CA VAL A 119 14.99 -11.19 -4.04
C VAL A 119 14.07 -12.17 -4.78
N ARG A 120 14.63 -13.14 -5.51
CA ARG A 120 13.87 -14.20 -6.20
C ARG A 120 13.04 -15.01 -5.22
N ALA A 121 13.64 -15.49 -4.13
CA ALA A 121 12.92 -16.22 -3.08
C ALA A 121 11.77 -15.40 -2.48
N THR A 122 11.95 -14.09 -2.31
CA THR A 122 10.90 -13.19 -1.82
C THR A 122 9.76 -13.07 -2.85
N LEU A 123 10.08 -12.86 -4.14
CA LEU A 123 9.08 -12.79 -5.21
C LEU A 123 8.33 -14.12 -5.36
N GLU A 124 9.06 -15.24 -5.31
CA GLU A 124 8.49 -16.59 -5.28
C GLU A 124 7.59 -16.81 -4.08
N GLN A 125 7.81 -16.14 -2.95
CA GLN A 125 6.90 -16.23 -1.83
C GLN A 125 5.60 -15.47 -2.09
N VAL A 126 5.67 -14.25 -2.63
CA VAL A 126 4.55 -13.29 -2.64
C VAL A 126 3.71 -13.27 -3.90
N TYR A 127 4.26 -13.72 -5.03
CA TYR A 127 3.53 -13.85 -6.28
C TYR A 127 2.80 -15.19 -6.30
N SER A 128 1.53 -15.21 -6.65
CA SER A 128 0.83 -16.46 -7.02
C SER A 128 1.31 -16.93 -8.40
N HIS A 129 1.39 -16.01 -9.36
CA HIS A 129 1.90 -16.29 -10.71
C HIS A 129 3.40 -16.07 -10.81
N LYS A 130 4.19 -17.12 -10.57
CA LYS A 130 5.66 -17.05 -10.48
C LYS A 130 6.33 -16.58 -11.77
N ALA A 131 5.77 -16.89 -12.93
CA ALA A 131 6.38 -16.52 -14.21
C ALA A 131 6.34 -15.00 -14.48
N ALA A 132 5.46 -14.24 -13.81
CA ALA A 132 5.50 -12.78 -13.86
C ALA A 132 6.62 -12.17 -13.02
N ALA A 133 7.28 -12.94 -12.16
CA ALA A 133 8.49 -12.50 -11.47
C ALA A 133 9.73 -12.88 -12.30
N ASP A 134 9.81 -12.28 -13.49
CA ASP A 134 10.86 -12.54 -14.47
C ASP A 134 12.21 -11.87 -14.11
N ASP A 135 13.21 -12.12 -14.95
CA ASP A 135 14.55 -11.58 -14.77
C ASP A 135 14.58 -10.05 -14.88
N ASP A 136 13.70 -9.44 -15.68
CA ASP A 136 13.63 -7.99 -15.83
C ASP A 136 13.15 -7.33 -14.54
N LEU A 137 12.12 -7.88 -13.89
CA LEU A 137 11.66 -7.43 -12.58
C LEU A 137 12.77 -7.59 -11.53
N VAL A 138 13.43 -8.75 -11.49
CA VAL A 138 14.52 -9.02 -10.54
C VAL A 138 15.66 -8.02 -10.76
N ASN A 139 16.08 -7.81 -12.01
CA ASN A 139 17.14 -6.87 -12.36
C ASN A 139 16.79 -5.43 -11.94
N SER A 140 15.55 -4.99 -12.15
CA SER A 140 15.08 -3.66 -11.74
C SER A 140 15.14 -3.47 -10.22
N ILE A 141 14.73 -4.49 -9.44
CA ILE A 141 14.83 -4.47 -7.97
C ILE A 141 16.30 -4.47 -7.54
N MET A 142 17.14 -5.28 -8.19
CA MET A 142 18.56 -5.39 -7.86
C MET A 142 19.33 -4.11 -8.18
N GLU A 143 19.01 -3.43 -9.28
CA GLU A 143 19.56 -2.11 -9.61
C GLU A 143 19.27 -1.12 -8.48
N ALA A 144 18.03 -1.09 -8.00
CA ALA A 144 17.65 -0.24 -6.90
C ALA A 144 18.33 -0.63 -5.57
N ALA A 145 18.38 -1.92 -5.24
CA ALA A 145 18.95 -2.43 -4.00
C ALA A 145 20.48 -2.25 -3.91
N ARG A 146 21.17 -2.24 -5.07
CA ARG A 146 22.62 -2.03 -5.18
C ARG A 146 23.02 -0.55 -5.27
N HIS A 147 22.06 0.37 -5.40
CA HIS A 147 22.36 1.79 -5.45
C HIS A 147 23.10 2.24 -4.17
N PRO A 148 24.12 3.12 -4.25
CA PRO A 148 24.91 3.52 -3.08
C PRO A 148 24.09 4.11 -1.92
N LEU A 149 22.95 4.74 -2.25
CA LEU A 149 22.02 5.32 -1.26
C LEU A 149 20.90 4.36 -0.83
N ALA A 150 20.88 3.11 -1.29
CA ALA A 150 19.76 2.21 -1.03
C ALA A 150 19.60 1.90 0.47
N LEU A 151 20.71 1.71 1.18
CA LEU A 151 20.70 1.48 2.63
C LEU A 151 20.22 2.72 3.39
N ASP A 152 20.66 3.91 3.00
CA ASP A 152 20.19 5.17 3.57
C ASP A 152 18.68 5.35 3.32
N ALA A 153 18.23 5.08 2.09
CA ALA A 153 16.83 5.20 1.70
C ALA A 153 15.93 4.23 2.47
N ILE A 154 16.26 2.93 2.52
CA ILE A 154 15.42 1.96 3.25
C ILE A 154 15.42 2.22 4.75
N ALA A 155 16.56 2.61 5.33
CA ALA A 155 16.63 3.00 6.73
C ALA A 155 15.74 4.23 6.98
N SER A 156 15.79 5.23 6.09
CA SER A 156 14.93 6.40 6.16
C SER A 156 13.45 6.02 6.04
N ILE A 157 13.04 5.20 5.07
CA ILE A 157 11.64 4.76 4.91
C ILE A 157 11.14 4.06 6.19
N ILE A 158 11.91 3.10 6.71
CA ILE A 158 11.49 2.28 7.85
C ILE A 158 11.44 3.08 9.16
N LEU A 159 12.34 4.05 9.33
CA LEU A 159 12.57 4.77 10.60
C LEU A 159 12.14 6.24 10.58
N SER A 160 11.70 6.76 9.43
CA SER A 160 11.06 8.08 9.33
C SER A 160 9.73 8.13 10.11
N PRO A 161 9.26 9.34 10.46
CA PRO A 161 7.97 9.51 11.06
C PRO A 161 6.86 8.86 10.21
N ARG A 162 6.02 8.03 10.85
CA ARG A 162 4.76 7.59 10.27
C ARG A 162 3.83 8.77 10.11
N SER A 163 2.87 8.62 9.19
CA SER A 163 1.71 9.49 9.11
C SER A 163 1.10 9.76 10.50
N ALA A 164 0.76 11.03 10.74
CA ALA A 164 0.07 11.46 11.95
C ALA A 164 -1.27 10.72 12.15
N ARG A 165 -1.90 10.25 11.06
CA ARG A 165 -3.16 9.52 11.07
C ARG A 165 -2.94 8.05 10.68
N PRO A 166 -3.56 7.09 11.38
CA PRO A 166 -3.58 5.69 10.95
C PRO A 166 -4.19 5.52 9.56
N PHE A 167 -3.80 4.46 8.84
CA PHE A 167 -4.28 4.19 7.49
C PHE A 167 -5.80 4.21 7.37
N GLY A 168 -6.52 3.58 8.31
CA GLY A 168 -7.99 3.57 8.29
C GLY A 168 -8.62 4.96 8.39
N GLN A 169 -8.01 5.89 9.13
CA GLN A 169 -8.50 7.26 9.23
C GLN A 169 -8.20 8.06 7.97
N LEU A 170 -7.02 7.86 7.37
CA LEU A 170 -6.69 8.45 6.07
C LEU A 170 -7.64 7.95 4.99
N ALA A 171 -7.86 6.63 4.91
CA ALA A 171 -8.74 6.05 3.91
C ALA A 171 -10.20 6.51 4.09
N ALA A 172 -10.69 6.60 5.33
CA ALA A 172 -12.02 7.15 5.60
C ALA A 172 -12.13 8.65 5.24
N ALA A 173 -11.09 9.44 5.52
CA ALA A 173 -11.04 10.85 5.15
C ALA A 173 -10.99 11.03 3.62
N ALA A 174 -10.15 10.24 2.93
CA ALA A 174 -10.09 10.21 1.48
C ALA A 174 -11.44 9.83 0.84
N ALA A 175 -12.13 8.83 1.40
CA ALA A 175 -13.44 8.40 0.91
C ALA A 175 -14.58 9.39 1.19
N ALA A 176 -14.37 10.38 2.07
CA ALA A 176 -15.28 11.51 2.23
C ALA A 176 -15.06 12.59 1.15
N ALA A 177 -13.88 12.60 0.51
CA ALA A 177 -13.52 13.57 -0.52
C ALA A 177 -13.68 13.04 -1.95
N CYS A 178 -13.38 11.77 -2.19
CA CYS A 178 -13.39 11.15 -3.52
C CYS A 178 -13.83 9.68 -3.47
N PRO A 179 -14.32 9.11 -4.58
CA PRO A 179 -14.68 7.69 -4.64
C PRO A 179 -13.47 6.78 -4.44
N ALA A 180 -13.70 5.62 -3.85
CA ALA A 180 -12.67 4.61 -3.61
C ALA A 180 -13.06 3.23 -4.16
N CYS A 181 -12.06 2.41 -4.50
CA CYS A 181 -12.22 0.98 -4.74
C CYS A 181 -11.05 0.18 -4.17
N LEU A 182 -11.29 -1.10 -3.90
CA LEU A 182 -10.28 -2.05 -3.41
C LEU A 182 -10.13 -3.16 -4.44
N ILE A 183 -8.89 -3.53 -4.75
CA ILE A 183 -8.58 -4.69 -5.60
C ILE A 183 -7.46 -5.47 -4.91
N TYR A 184 -7.75 -6.69 -4.47
CA TYR A 184 -6.79 -7.51 -3.73
C TYR A 184 -6.57 -8.84 -4.46
N GLY A 185 -5.31 -9.22 -4.61
CA GLY A 185 -4.98 -10.60 -4.94
C GLY A 185 -5.41 -11.53 -3.80
N LYS A 186 -6.21 -12.55 -4.13
CA LYS A 186 -6.81 -13.45 -3.15
C LYS A 186 -5.78 -14.36 -2.49
N GLU A 187 -4.69 -14.66 -3.19
CA GLU A 187 -3.59 -15.51 -2.74
C GLU A 187 -2.41 -14.72 -2.17
N ASP A 188 -2.57 -13.42 -1.88
CA ASP A 188 -1.52 -12.62 -1.25
C ASP A 188 -1.19 -13.15 0.16
N PRO A 189 0.06 -13.62 0.40
CA PRO A 189 0.45 -14.14 1.70
C PRO A 189 0.82 -13.05 2.72
N TRP A 190 1.09 -11.82 2.26
CA TRP A 190 1.49 -10.69 3.11
C TRP A 190 0.28 -9.87 3.53
N VAL A 191 -0.49 -9.40 2.55
CA VAL A 191 -1.70 -8.59 2.77
C VAL A 191 -2.91 -9.42 2.38
N VAL A 192 -3.11 -10.50 3.14
CA VAL A 192 -4.27 -11.40 2.99
C VAL A 192 -5.59 -10.60 2.90
N PRO A 193 -6.61 -11.11 2.18
CA PRO A 193 -7.88 -10.39 1.97
C PRO A 193 -8.59 -9.87 3.23
N LEU A 194 -8.27 -10.41 4.41
CA LEU A 194 -8.72 -9.89 5.71
C LEU A 194 -8.41 -8.39 5.87
N TRP A 195 -7.25 -7.91 5.43
CA TRP A 195 -6.90 -6.49 5.53
C TRP A 195 -7.79 -5.61 4.65
N GLY A 196 -8.09 -6.06 3.43
CA GLY A 196 -9.06 -5.42 2.56
C GLY A 196 -10.47 -5.42 3.16
N GLN A 197 -10.89 -6.51 3.80
CA GLN A 197 -12.16 -6.59 4.53
C GLN A 197 -12.22 -5.59 5.70
N ARG A 198 -11.14 -5.48 6.50
CA ARG A 198 -11.06 -4.49 7.59
C ARG A 198 -11.17 -3.06 7.05
N LEU A 199 -10.44 -2.74 5.98
CA LEU A 199 -10.52 -1.44 5.34
C LEU A 199 -11.93 -1.17 4.80
N ARG A 200 -12.54 -2.15 4.13
CA ARG A 200 -13.89 -2.05 3.56
C ARG A 200 -14.98 -1.69 4.59
N ARG A 201 -14.82 -2.09 5.86
CA ARG A 201 -15.73 -1.74 6.97
C ARG A 201 -15.68 -0.25 7.36
N LEU A 202 -14.62 0.45 6.98
CA LEU A 202 -14.42 1.88 7.27
C LEU A 202 -14.87 2.79 6.12
N LEU A 203 -15.08 2.22 4.94
CA LEU A 203 -15.44 2.94 3.71
C LEU A 203 -16.95 2.93 3.47
N PRO A 204 -17.47 3.82 2.59
CA PRO A 204 -18.87 3.84 2.20
C PRO A 204 -19.42 2.46 1.79
N ALA A 205 -20.71 2.24 2.05
CA ALA A 205 -21.36 0.94 1.85
C ALA A 205 -21.43 0.50 0.38
N ASP A 206 -21.23 1.41 -0.56
CA ASP A 206 -21.19 1.20 -2.00
C ASP A 206 -19.76 1.15 -2.58
N THR A 207 -18.73 1.24 -1.74
CA THR A 207 -17.32 1.06 -2.16
C THR A 207 -17.13 -0.33 -2.76
N ALA A 208 -16.62 -0.37 -3.99
CA ALA A 208 -16.34 -1.62 -4.69
C ALA A 208 -15.13 -2.33 -4.07
N TYR A 209 -15.24 -3.64 -3.87
CA TYR A 209 -14.14 -4.47 -3.39
C TYR A 209 -14.02 -5.75 -4.21
N TYR A 210 -12.96 -5.83 -5.01
CA TYR A 210 -12.67 -6.95 -5.87
C TYR A 210 -11.57 -7.84 -5.29
N GLU A 211 -11.79 -9.15 -5.29
CA GLU A 211 -10.74 -10.15 -5.09
C GLU A 211 -10.41 -10.82 -6.41
N VAL A 212 -9.13 -10.84 -6.77
CA VAL A 212 -8.59 -11.38 -8.03
C VAL A 212 -7.90 -12.70 -7.73
N SER A 213 -8.24 -13.76 -8.48
CA SER A 213 -7.69 -15.10 -8.28
C SER A 213 -7.50 -15.84 -9.61
N PRO A 214 -6.36 -16.51 -9.84
CA PRO A 214 -5.15 -16.49 -9.01
C PRO A 214 -4.36 -15.17 -9.12
N ALA A 215 -4.08 -14.51 -7.99
CA ALA A 215 -3.17 -13.38 -7.89
C ALA A 215 -2.66 -13.19 -6.44
N GLY A 216 -1.37 -12.89 -6.29
CA GLY A 216 -0.70 -12.65 -5.02
C GLY A 216 -0.62 -11.17 -4.64
N HIS A 217 0.55 -10.73 -4.15
CA HIS A 217 0.74 -9.39 -3.59
C HIS A 217 0.67 -8.25 -4.62
N CYS A 218 0.95 -8.56 -5.89
CA CYS A 218 1.00 -7.58 -6.98
C CYS A 218 -0.01 -7.94 -8.07
N PRO A 219 -1.33 -7.89 -7.81
CA PRO A 219 -2.33 -8.36 -8.77
C PRO A 219 -2.30 -7.59 -10.09
N HIS A 220 -1.90 -6.32 -10.06
CA HIS A 220 -1.74 -5.47 -11.24
C HIS A 220 -0.57 -5.92 -12.14
N HIS A 221 0.41 -6.64 -11.60
CA HIS A 221 1.50 -7.26 -12.36
C HIS A 221 1.18 -8.71 -12.72
N GLU A 222 0.56 -9.45 -11.81
CA GLU A 222 0.28 -10.88 -11.99
C GLU A 222 -0.93 -11.17 -12.88
N ALA A 223 -1.92 -10.28 -12.89
CA ALA A 223 -3.16 -10.40 -13.66
C ALA A 223 -3.59 -9.02 -14.22
N PRO A 224 -2.75 -8.39 -15.06
CA PRO A 224 -2.95 -7.01 -15.50
C PRO A 224 -4.29 -6.81 -16.23
N GLU A 225 -4.73 -7.77 -17.05
CA GLU A 225 -6.01 -7.68 -17.78
C GLU A 225 -7.21 -7.68 -16.84
N ALA A 226 -7.17 -8.50 -15.78
CA ALA A 226 -8.24 -8.57 -14.79
C ALA A 226 -8.31 -7.29 -13.94
N VAL A 227 -7.16 -6.79 -13.49
CA VAL A 227 -7.10 -5.52 -12.74
C VAL A 227 -7.51 -4.35 -13.62
N TYR A 228 -7.05 -4.31 -14.88
CA TYR A 228 -7.46 -3.31 -15.85
C TYR A 228 -8.97 -3.30 -16.07
N ALA A 229 -9.60 -4.48 -16.28
CA ALA A 229 -11.05 -4.58 -16.45
C ALA A 229 -11.82 -3.99 -15.26
N CYS A 230 -11.36 -4.26 -14.03
CA CYS A 230 -11.96 -3.70 -12.81
C CYS A 230 -11.79 -2.18 -12.72
N LEU A 231 -10.57 -1.70 -12.95
CA LEU A 231 -10.25 -0.28 -12.87
C LEU A 231 -10.99 0.52 -13.95
N ALA A 232 -10.97 0.04 -15.19
CA ALA A 232 -11.61 0.70 -16.31
C ALA A 232 -13.13 0.83 -16.10
N ASP A 233 -13.80 -0.24 -15.68
CA ASP A 233 -15.23 -0.13 -15.36
C ASP A 233 -15.47 0.79 -14.16
N TRP A 234 -14.73 0.62 -13.06
CA TRP A 234 -14.95 1.44 -11.88
C TRP A 234 -14.77 2.93 -12.19
N MET A 235 -13.72 3.31 -12.92
CA MET A 235 -13.48 4.70 -13.35
C MET A 235 -14.62 5.19 -14.24
N ALA A 236 -14.99 4.44 -15.28
CA ALA A 236 -16.11 4.79 -16.16
C ALA A 236 -17.43 4.89 -15.39
N ALA A 237 -17.61 4.09 -14.35
CA ALA A 237 -18.78 4.15 -13.47
C ALA A 237 -18.81 5.45 -12.66
N GLN A 238 -17.68 5.87 -12.09
CA GLN A 238 -17.58 7.14 -11.37
C GLN A 238 -17.85 8.33 -12.30
N GLU A 239 -17.27 8.31 -13.50
CA GLU A 239 -17.47 9.38 -14.50
C GLU A 239 -18.92 9.50 -14.95
N ALA A 240 -19.62 8.37 -15.10
CA ALA A 240 -21.03 8.33 -15.46
C ALA A 240 -21.98 8.39 -14.26
N SER A 241 -21.48 8.59 -13.02
CA SER A 241 -22.27 8.59 -11.79
C SER A 241 -23.17 7.35 -11.63
N ARG A 242 -22.66 6.18 -12.05
CA ARG A 242 -23.33 4.88 -11.96
C ARG A 242 -22.57 3.94 -11.03
N LYS A 243 -23.17 2.78 -10.75
CA LYS A 243 -22.47 1.68 -10.08
C LYS A 243 -21.58 0.91 -11.07
N PRO A 244 -20.49 0.29 -10.61
CA PRO A 244 -19.75 -0.70 -11.39
C PRO A 244 -20.66 -1.84 -11.88
N TYR A 245 -20.31 -2.51 -12.98
CA TYR A 245 -21.19 -3.53 -13.59
C TYR A 245 -21.31 -4.78 -12.71
N LEU A 246 -20.23 -5.21 -12.05
CA LEU A 246 -20.26 -6.33 -11.11
C LEU A 246 -21.06 -5.93 -9.86
N ALA A 247 -22.17 -6.59 -9.61
CA ALA A 247 -22.83 -6.53 -8.32
C ALA A 247 -22.05 -7.36 -7.28
N VAL A 248 -22.27 -7.06 -6.00
CA VAL A 248 -21.69 -7.84 -4.90
C VAL A 248 -22.17 -9.29 -5.00
N GLY A 249 -21.21 -10.22 -5.01
CA GLY A 249 -21.43 -11.67 -5.17
C GLY A 249 -21.25 -12.16 -6.61
N GLU A 250 -21.18 -11.26 -7.60
CA GLU A 250 -20.94 -11.63 -8.99
C GLU A 250 -19.45 -11.81 -9.28
N GLN A 251 -19.18 -12.52 -10.37
CA GLN A 251 -17.85 -12.83 -10.85
C GLN A 251 -17.68 -12.42 -12.31
N LEU A 252 -16.50 -11.92 -12.63
CA LEU A 252 -16.01 -11.75 -13.99
C LEU A 252 -14.87 -12.74 -14.21
N THR A 253 -14.92 -13.48 -15.30
CA THR A 253 -13.81 -14.29 -15.78
C THR A 253 -13.08 -13.53 -16.88
N VAL A 254 -11.77 -13.41 -16.75
CA VAL A 254 -10.87 -12.80 -17.73
C VAL A 254 -9.84 -13.84 -18.14
N ASP A 255 -9.80 -14.15 -19.43
CA ASP A 255 -8.71 -14.94 -20.00
C ASP A 255 -7.55 -13.98 -20.36
N THR A 256 -6.35 -14.27 -19.86
CA THR A 256 -5.14 -13.45 -20.04
C THR A 256 -4.41 -13.82 -21.32
N GLN A 257 -3.51 -12.95 -21.78
CA GLN A 257 -2.74 -13.20 -23.01
C GLN A 257 -1.88 -14.46 -22.96
N ASP A 258 -1.40 -14.85 -21.78
CA ASP A 258 -0.63 -16.06 -21.52
C ASP A 258 -1.52 -17.32 -21.30
N GLY A 259 -2.83 -17.21 -21.56
CA GLY A 259 -3.76 -18.33 -21.55
C GLY A 259 -4.24 -18.76 -20.16
N ARG A 260 -3.95 -17.99 -19.11
CA ARG A 260 -4.53 -18.22 -17.78
C ARG A 260 -5.95 -17.69 -17.71
N ARG A 261 -6.72 -18.29 -16.79
CA ARG A 261 -8.06 -17.84 -16.46
C ARG A 261 -8.04 -17.18 -15.09
N ILE A 262 -8.37 -15.90 -15.04
CA ILE A 262 -8.45 -15.10 -13.82
C ILE A 262 -9.92 -14.84 -13.51
N VAL A 263 -10.31 -15.07 -12.26
CA VAL A 263 -11.64 -14.79 -11.75
C VAL A 263 -11.54 -13.60 -10.80
N VAL A 264 -12.28 -12.55 -11.15
CA VAL A 264 -12.53 -11.40 -10.29
C VAL A 264 -13.87 -11.62 -9.60
N THR A 265 -13.91 -11.54 -8.28
CA THR A 265 -15.17 -11.56 -7.51
C THR A 265 -15.39 -10.21 -6.85
N HIS A 266 -16.55 -9.59 -7.05
CA HIS A 266 -16.93 -8.43 -6.23
C HIS A 266 -17.47 -8.93 -4.89
N VAL A 267 -16.76 -8.65 -3.80
CA VAL A 267 -17.07 -9.15 -2.47
C VAL A 267 -17.63 -8.06 -1.57
N ALA A 268 -18.51 -8.44 -0.65
CA ALA A 268 -19.10 -7.53 0.34
C ALA A 268 -18.11 -7.05 1.41
N GLY A 269 -16.95 -7.71 1.54
CA GLY A 269 -16.03 -7.53 2.67
C GLY A 269 -16.50 -8.21 3.97
N GLU A 270 -17.48 -9.12 3.89
CA GLU A 270 -17.99 -9.87 5.04
C GLU A 270 -16.97 -10.91 5.54
N PRO A 271 -16.89 -11.15 6.85
CA PRO A 271 -15.97 -12.13 7.44
C PRO A 271 -16.35 -13.56 7.05
N ARG A 272 -15.37 -14.32 6.57
CA ARG A 272 -15.48 -15.71 6.09
C ARG A 272 -15.24 -16.71 7.21
N THR A 273 -14.29 -16.45 8.09
CA THR A 273 -13.91 -17.38 9.18
C THR A 273 -14.54 -17.01 10.53
N LEU A 274 -14.55 -17.95 11.47
CA LEU A 274 -15.01 -17.68 12.85
C LEU A 274 -14.17 -16.60 13.53
N LEU A 275 -12.86 -16.59 13.29
CA LEU A 275 -11.94 -15.57 13.82
C LEU A 275 -12.31 -14.18 13.28
N GLU A 276 -12.53 -14.07 11.97
CA GLU A 276 -12.90 -12.81 11.32
C GLU A 276 -14.28 -12.32 11.80
N ARG A 277 -15.22 -13.23 12.07
CA ARG A 277 -16.54 -12.91 12.63
C ARG A 277 -16.43 -12.37 14.05
N ALA A 278 -15.62 -13.01 14.89
CA ALA A 278 -15.37 -12.58 16.26
C ALA A 278 -14.71 -11.19 16.29
N GLU A 279 -13.72 -10.96 15.43
CA GLU A 279 -13.07 -9.67 15.25
C GLU A 279 -14.05 -8.59 14.78
N THR A 280 -14.90 -8.91 13.80
CA THR A 280 -15.94 -7.98 13.31
C THR A 280 -16.94 -7.60 14.41
N ALA A 281 -17.32 -8.56 15.27
CA ALA A 281 -18.20 -8.30 16.41
C ALA A 281 -17.52 -7.39 17.45
N LEU A 282 -16.25 -7.63 17.74
CA LEU A 282 -15.45 -6.79 18.63
C LEU A 282 -15.30 -5.35 18.09
N TYR A 283 -15.06 -5.21 16.79
CA TYR A 283 -15.04 -3.92 16.10
C TYR A 283 -16.36 -3.17 16.27
N LYS A 284 -17.50 -3.82 15.98
CA LYS A 284 -18.85 -3.22 16.14
C LYS A 284 -19.11 -2.79 17.58
N LEU A 285 -18.68 -3.59 18.57
CA LEU A 285 -18.80 -3.27 19.99
C LEU A 285 -17.95 -2.05 20.38
N ARG A 286 -16.68 -1.99 19.96
CA ARG A 286 -15.78 -0.85 20.24
C ARG A 286 -16.30 0.45 19.64
N ARG A 287 -16.82 0.40 18.41
CA ARG A 287 -17.45 1.55 17.75
C ARG A 287 -18.68 2.06 18.52
N ARG A 288 -19.54 1.16 19.01
CA ARG A 288 -20.68 1.52 19.88
C ARG A 288 -20.24 2.17 21.20
N LEU A 289 -19.09 1.77 21.72
CA LEU A 289 -18.49 2.31 22.94
C LEU A 289 -17.66 3.60 22.72
N GLY A 290 -17.70 4.19 21.53
CA GLY A 290 -16.98 5.44 21.21
C GLY A 290 -15.46 5.29 21.12
N ARG A 291 -14.92 4.07 21.11
CA ARG A 291 -13.48 3.84 20.90
C ARG A 291 -13.19 3.87 19.40
N GLN A 292 -12.26 4.71 18.96
CA GLN A 292 -11.86 4.76 17.54
C GLN A 292 -11.16 3.44 17.15
N PRO A 293 -11.72 2.69 16.20
CA PRO A 293 -11.07 1.49 15.67
C PRO A 293 -9.96 1.88 14.69
N ASP A 294 -8.96 1.03 14.60
CA ASP A 294 -7.78 1.25 13.77
C ASP A 294 -7.43 -0.05 13.07
N VAL A 295 -7.34 -0.01 11.73
CA VAL A 295 -7.10 -1.18 10.87
C VAL A 295 -5.93 -2.01 11.36
N ALA A 296 -4.86 -1.37 11.87
CA ALA A 296 -3.66 -2.05 12.36
C ALA A 296 -3.64 -2.29 13.89
N ALA A 297 -4.56 -1.72 14.69
CA ALA A 297 -4.66 -2.02 16.13
C ALA A 297 -5.44 -3.32 16.42
N GLU A 298 -5.86 -4.03 15.37
CA GLU A 298 -6.61 -5.29 15.45
C GLU A 298 -5.71 -6.53 15.27
N GLY A 299 -4.41 -6.43 15.58
CA GLY A 299 -3.45 -7.52 15.35
C GLY A 299 -2.23 -7.60 16.29
N SER A 300 -2.31 -7.03 17.49
CA SER A 300 -1.29 -7.24 18.54
C SER A 300 -1.87 -8.03 19.71
#